data_AF-A0A3B4GXV7-F1
#
_entry.id   AF-A0A3B4GXV7-F1
#
_cell.length_a   1.000
_cell.length_b   1.000
_cell.length_c   1.000
_cell.angle_alpha   90.00
_cell.angle_beta   90.00
_cell.angle_gamma   90.00
#
_symmetry.space_group_name_H-M   'P 1'
#
loop_
_entity.id
_entity.type
_entity.pdbx_description
1 polymer ?
#
loop_
_entity_poly.entity_id
_entity_poly.type
_entity_poly.pdbx_seq_one_letter_code
_entity_poly.pdbx_strand_id
1 'polypeptide(L)'
;MAENIIIRVQSPEGMKKIPSTKRETAAAFLKKVAKEFGFNSNGFSVYLNRNKTGELVSQNKTLSLLKIKHGDMLFLFPSESSTSSGEVMDTATPHTSSSLPSVSSSSSSSMIPRSFSAPQVQEDEIDQYLAKQDGKIYRNRDPQLCRHGALGKCVHCVPLEPFDEDYLNHLDPPVKHMSFHAYLRKLTGGADKGKFAALENISCKIKSGCEGHPPWPEGICTKCQPSAITLNRQKYRHVDNIMFENHTIADRFLDFWRKTGSQRMGYLYGRYTEHTDIPLGIRAEVAAIYEPPQNATQNSLELLDDPKAAAVDEIAAKLGMCKVGWIFTDLLSEDTRIGTVRYSRNSDSYYLSAEECITAGYFQNEHSNPCRLSRDGHFGSKFVTVVATGGPDNQVHFEGYQVSNQCMALVRDECLLPCKDAPELGYAQESSPEQYVPDVFYKDKDKFGNDVTFLARPLPVEYLIIDITTTFPKDPQYTFSSTQRFPIENRDILGETQDFHSLATYLSQCTSTSFLNIVSDFHLLLFLVTNEVMPLRDSIGLLLEAVKTSNEDLAQTWKKSEQWATIEQLCSTVGGQPSSSLDYGAMGGPSVPASSSAMWSCLHCTFMNQPGTEHCEMCSLPRS
;
A
#
# COMPACT_ATOMS: atom_id res chain seq x y z
N MET A 1 -24.98 34.25 -65.59
CA MET A 1 -24.75 35.19 -64.48
C MET A 1 -23.94 34.46 -63.42
N ALA A 2 -22.78 34.98 -63.00
CA ALA A 2 -22.00 34.35 -61.94
C ALA A 2 -22.74 34.55 -60.61
N GLU A 3 -23.11 33.47 -59.93
CA GLU A 3 -23.75 33.55 -58.61
C GLU A 3 -22.72 34.10 -57.60
N ASN A 4 -22.83 35.39 -57.30
CA ASN A 4 -22.03 36.06 -56.28
C ASN A 4 -22.38 35.49 -54.90
N ILE A 5 -21.35 35.10 -54.16
CA ILE A 5 -21.46 34.64 -52.78
C ILE A 5 -20.67 35.56 -51.87
N ILE A 6 -21.15 35.76 -50.64
CA ILE A 6 -20.44 36.55 -49.62
C ILE A 6 -19.99 35.58 -48.55
N ILE A 7 -18.70 35.56 -48.24
CA ILE A 7 -18.10 34.72 -47.20
C ILE A 7 -17.62 35.62 -46.08
N ARG A 8 -17.96 35.30 -44.84
CA ARG A 8 -17.53 36.03 -43.65
C ARG A 8 -16.21 35.45 -43.17
N VAL A 9 -15.20 36.27 -42.97
CA VAL A 9 -13.91 35.85 -42.40
C VAL A 9 -13.71 36.60 -41.09
N GLN A 10 -13.50 35.87 -40.01
CA GLN A 10 -13.23 36.39 -38.68
C GLN A 10 -11.74 36.22 -38.36
N SER A 11 -11.04 37.32 -38.08
CA SER A 11 -9.69 37.33 -37.52
C SER A 11 -9.73 37.77 -36.04
N PRO A 12 -8.61 37.69 -35.30
CA PRO A 12 -8.52 38.24 -33.95
C PRO A 12 -8.83 39.75 -33.87
N GLU A 13 -8.66 40.48 -34.98
CA GLU A 13 -8.87 41.93 -35.08
C GLU A 13 -10.28 42.32 -35.53
N GLY A 14 -11.11 41.37 -35.99
CA GLY A 14 -12.49 41.65 -36.39
C GLY A 14 -13.02 40.76 -37.53
N MET A 15 -14.24 41.04 -37.98
CA MET A 15 -14.90 40.26 -39.05
C MET A 15 -15.08 41.10 -40.32
N LYS A 16 -14.67 40.55 -41.47
CA LYS A 16 -14.90 41.16 -42.79
C LYS A 16 -15.72 40.24 -43.70
N LYS A 17 -16.50 40.85 -44.59
CA LYS A 17 -17.33 40.16 -45.60
C LYS A 17 -16.61 40.23 -46.95
N ILE A 18 -16.20 39.09 -47.48
CA ILE A 18 -15.45 39.01 -48.74
C ILE A 18 -16.39 38.55 -49.86
N PRO A 19 -16.61 39.36 -50.91
CA PRO A 19 -17.37 38.95 -52.07
C PRO A 19 -16.56 38.00 -52.95
N SER A 20 -17.15 36.87 -53.30
CA SER A 20 -16.56 35.79 -54.08
C SER A 20 -17.58 35.18 -55.04
N THR A 21 -17.17 34.20 -55.84
CA THR A 21 -18.07 33.47 -56.74
C THR A 21 -17.93 31.97 -56.50
N LYS A 22 -19.00 31.19 -56.73
CA LYS A 22 -18.99 29.73 -56.50
C LYS A 22 -17.88 28.97 -57.26
N ARG A 23 -17.42 29.50 -58.39
CA ARG A 23 -16.36 28.92 -59.24
C ARG A 23 -14.96 29.48 -58.95
N GLU A 24 -14.82 30.43 -58.01
CA GLU A 24 -13.52 30.96 -57.61
C GLU A 24 -12.69 29.87 -56.92
N THR A 25 -11.38 29.84 -57.18
CA THR A 25 -10.46 28.88 -56.56
C THR A 25 -10.07 29.33 -55.16
N ALA A 26 -9.74 28.38 -54.28
CA ALA A 26 -9.28 28.67 -52.94
C ALA A 26 -8.04 29.58 -52.93
N ALA A 27 -7.10 29.37 -53.87
CA ALA A 27 -5.93 30.24 -54.03
C ALA A 27 -6.29 31.70 -54.39
N ALA A 28 -7.28 31.93 -55.26
CA ALA A 28 -7.74 33.27 -55.60
C ALA A 28 -8.48 33.93 -54.44
N PHE A 29 -9.29 33.16 -53.71
CA PHE A 29 -9.99 33.61 -52.52
C PHE A 29 -9.02 34.01 -51.40
N LEU A 30 -8.00 33.20 -51.10
CA LEU A 30 -6.97 33.53 -50.10
C LEU A 30 -6.20 34.81 -50.46
N LYS A 31 -5.91 35.07 -51.73
CA LYS A 31 -5.31 36.34 -52.14
C LYS A 31 -6.20 37.55 -51.85
N LYS A 32 -7.53 37.42 -52.01
CA LYS A 32 -8.48 38.48 -51.60
C LYS A 32 -8.51 38.66 -50.09
N VAL A 33 -8.48 37.56 -49.33
CA VAL A 33 -8.39 37.59 -47.86
C VAL A 33 -7.12 38.31 -47.42
N ALA A 34 -5.96 37.95 -47.99
CA ALA A 34 -4.68 38.60 -47.72
C ALA A 34 -4.75 40.12 -47.95
N LYS A 35 -5.32 40.54 -49.09
CA LYS A 35 -5.48 41.95 -49.44
C LYS A 35 -6.42 42.69 -48.50
N GLU A 36 -7.54 42.09 -48.10
CA GLU A 36 -8.52 42.71 -47.20
C GLU A 36 -8.00 42.85 -45.76
N PHE A 37 -7.19 41.90 -45.30
CA PHE A 37 -6.64 41.92 -43.94
C PHE A 37 -5.20 42.45 -43.86
N GLY A 38 -4.59 42.86 -44.98
CA GLY A 38 -3.25 43.46 -45.01
C GLY A 38 -2.09 42.48 -44.77
N PHE A 39 -2.31 41.17 -44.94
CA PHE A 39 -1.27 40.16 -44.75
C PHE A 39 -0.49 39.91 -46.05
N ASN A 40 0.81 39.63 -45.91
CA ASN A 40 1.60 39.02 -46.99
C ASN A 40 1.12 37.58 -47.24
N SER A 41 1.24 37.09 -48.47
CA SER A 41 0.65 35.81 -48.95
C SER A 41 0.94 34.56 -48.10
N ASN A 42 1.95 34.61 -47.23
CA ASN A 42 2.41 33.49 -46.40
C ASN A 42 2.26 33.74 -44.89
N GLY A 43 1.57 34.82 -44.48
CA GLY A 43 1.50 35.25 -43.07
C GLY A 43 0.25 34.82 -42.30
N PHE A 44 -0.63 33.98 -42.88
CA PHE A 44 -1.90 33.61 -42.26
C PHE A 44 -2.43 32.26 -42.77
N SER A 45 -3.20 31.57 -41.92
CA SER A 45 -3.96 30.37 -42.25
C SER A 45 -5.45 30.62 -42.03
N VAL A 46 -6.30 30.14 -42.95
CA VAL A 46 -7.76 30.25 -42.86
C VAL A 46 -8.37 28.87 -42.65
N TYR A 47 -9.28 28.72 -41.69
CA TYR A 47 -9.93 27.45 -41.34
C TYR A 47 -11.44 27.55 -41.48
N LEU A 48 -12.08 26.42 -41.76
CA LEU A 48 -13.54 26.28 -41.80
C LEU A 48 -14.17 26.37 -40.40
N ASN A 49 -13.45 25.91 -39.36
CA ASN A 49 -13.95 25.88 -37.98
C ASN A 49 -13.02 26.62 -37.01
N ARG A 50 -13.59 27.10 -35.89
CA ARG A 50 -12.86 27.83 -34.84
C ARG A 50 -11.79 27.01 -34.12
N ASN A 51 -11.93 25.68 -34.09
CA ASN A 51 -10.98 24.75 -33.48
C ASN A 51 -9.77 24.41 -34.39
N LYS A 52 -9.45 25.27 -35.38
CA LYS A 52 -8.37 25.07 -36.37
C LYS A 52 -8.48 23.77 -37.19
N THR A 53 -9.70 23.27 -37.40
CA THR A 53 -9.96 22.11 -38.28
C THR A 53 -10.41 22.55 -39.67
N GLY A 54 -9.98 21.82 -40.70
CA GLY A 54 -10.33 22.12 -42.10
C GLY A 54 -9.60 23.36 -42.62
N GLU A 55 -8.27 23.33 -42.62
CA GLU A 55 -7.46 24.40 -43.20
C GLU A 55 -7.72 24.55 -44.70
N LEU A 56 -7.97 25.79 -45.12
CA LEU A 56 -8.10 26.16 -46.51
C LEU A 56 -6.70 26.35 -47.10
N VAL A 57 -6.13 25.25 -47.59
CA VAL A 57 -4.83 25.29 -48.27
C VAL A 57 -4.98 25.95 -49.64
N SER A 58 -3.98 26.74 -50.07
CA SER A 58 -3.91 27.35 -51.40
C SER A 58 -3.83 26.27 -52.50
N GLN A 59 -4.97 25.73 -52.88
CA GLN A 59 -5.15 24.72 -53.93
C GLN A 59 -6.03 25.30 -55.06
N ASN A 60 -5.90 24.75 -56.27
CA ASN A 60 -6.74 25.11 -57.43
C ASN A 60 -8.17 24.54 -57.39
N LYS A 61 -8.65 24.11 -56.22
CA LYS A 61 -10.03 23.64 -56.03
C LYS A 61 -10.98 24.82 -55.89
N THR A 62 -12.14 24.74 -56.54
CA THR A 62 -13.18 25.78 -56.44
C THR A 62 -13.84 25.76 -55.06
N LEU A 63 -14.31 26.91 -54.56
CA LEU A 63 -14.98 27.04 -53.26
C LEU A 63 -16.20 26.11 -53.11
N SER A 64 -16.93 25.84 -54.20
CA SER A 64 -18.05 24.88 -54.20
C SER A 64 -17.62 23.45 -53.87
N LEU A 65 -16.44 23.01 -54.33
CA LEU A 65 -15.88 21.68 -54.04
C LEU A 65 -15.40 21.57 -52.59
N LEU A 66 -15.04 22.69 -51.98
CA LEU A 66 -14.68 22.80 -50.56
C LEU A 66 -15.91 22.95 -49.65
N LYS A 67 -17.12 22.80 -50.20
CA LYS A 67 -18.42 22.92 -49.51
C LYS A 67 -18.67 24.29 -48.86
N ILE A 68 -18.00 25.35 -49.33
CA ILE A 68 -18.19 26.71 -48.83
C ILE A 68 -19.37 27.36 -49.54
N LYS A 69 -20.37 27.78 -48.75
CA LYS A 69 -21.64 28.37 -49.20
C LYS A 69 -21.71 29.86 -48.90
N HIS A 70 -22.71 30.50 -49.48
CA HIS A 70 -23.03 31.90 -49.17
C HIS A 70 -23.38 32.05 -47.70
N GLY A 71 -22.72 32.98 -47.00
CA GLY A 71 -22.95 33.28 -45.59
C GLY A 71 -22.08 32.49 -44.61
N ASP A 72 -21.27 31.54 -45.08
CA ASP A 72 -20.37 30.75 -44.23
C ASP A 72 -19.34 31.64 -43.53
N MET A 73 -18.93 31.21 -42.33
CA MET A 73 -17.96 31.89 -41.50
C MET A 73 -16.66 31.08 -41.45
N LEU A 74 -15.57 31.71 -41.90
CA LEU A 74 -14.22 31.16 -41.85
C LEU A 74 -13.39 31.92 -40.79
N PHE A 75 -12.39 31.24 -40.23
CA PHE A 75 -11.57 31.77 -39.15
C PHE A 75 -10.13 31.93 -39.64
N LEU A 76 -9.61 33.16 -39.60
CA LEU A 76 -8.24 33.48 -39.99
C LEU A 76 -7.36 33.58 -38.74
N PHE A 77 -6.19 32.94 -38.78
CA PHE A 77 -5.15 33.07 -37.77
C PHE A 77 -3.84 33.52 -38.43
N PRO A 78 -3.20 34.59 -37.95
CA PRO A 78 -1.87 34.98 -38.41
C PRO A 78 -0.81 33.94 -37.99
N SER A 79 0.18 33.68 -38.84
CA SER A 79 1.33 32.83 -38.51
C SER A 79 2.36 33.65 -37.72
N GLU A 80 2.76 33.19 -36.54
CA GLU A 80 3.71 33.87 -35.65
C GLU A 80 5.12 33.93 -36.25
N SER A 81 5.40 34.95 -37.06
CA SER A 81 6.77 35.38 -37.42
C SER A 81 6.81 36.85 -37.86
N SER A 82 6.54 37.77 -36.95
CA SER A 82 7.09 39.14 -36.87
C SER A 82 6.34 39.94 -35.80
N THR A 83 7.04 40.35 -34.75
CA THR A 83 6.56 41.05 -33.55
C THR A 83 6.17 42.51 -33.81
N SER A 84 5.03 42.94 -33.25
CA SER A 84 4.88 44.28 -32.64
C SER A 84 3.77 44.27 -31.58
N SER A 85 4.19 44.35 -30.31
CA SER A 85 3.55 45.00 -29.14
C SER A 85 2.01 44.99 -29.00
N GLY A 86 1.51 44.29 -27.99
CA GLY A 86 0.15 44.44 -27.46
C GLY A 86 -0.15 43.41 -26.39
N GLU A 87 -0.67 43.86 -25.26
CA GLU A 87 -0.83 43.18 -23.99
C GLU A 87 -1.81 41.97 -23.96
N VAL A 88 -1.75 41.26 -22.83
CA VAL A 88 -2.76 40.43 -22.14
C VAL A 88 -3.05 38.96 -22.53
N MET A 89 -2.85 38.15 -21.47
CA MET A 89 -3.58 36.96 -20.98
C MET A 89 -3.41 35.59 -21.65
N ASP A 90 -2.80 34.72 -20.84
CA ASP A 90 -2.77 33.27 -20.90
C ASP A 90 -4.16 32.62 -20.99
N THR A 91 -4.25 31.59 -21.82
CA THR A 91 -4.98 30.34 -21.51
C THR A 91 -4.42 29.22 -22.37
N ALA A 92 -3.47 28.47 -21.82
CA ALA A 92 -3.10 27.14 -22.32
C ALA A 92 -4.17 26.13 -21.84
N THR A 93 -4.47 25.03 -22.53
CA THR A 93 -3.61 23.84 -22.64
C THR A 93 -4.21 22.85 -23.72
N PRO A 94 -3.78 21.57 -23.89
CA PRO A 94 -2.86 21.16 -24.98
C PRO A 94 -3.13 19.75 -25.58
N HIS A 95 -2.99 19.46 -26.89
CA HIS A 95 -2.93 18.04 -27.32
C HIS A 95 -1.99 17.75 -28.51
N THR A 96 -0.96 16.94 -28.22
CA THR A 96 -0.58 15.64 -28.85
C THR A 96 -1.41 15.21 -30.09
N SER A 97 -0.91 14.56 -31.15
CA SER A 97 0.22 13.61 -31.31
C SER A 97 0.43 13.19 -32.79
N SER A 98 1.64 12.65 -33.06
CA SER A 98 1.96 11.47 -33.90
C SER A 98 1.69 11.42 -35.42
N SER A 99 2.77 11.27 -36.21
CA SER A 99 2.94 10.14 -37.14
C SER A 99 4.41 9.93 -37.56
N LEU A 100 4.82 8.65 -37.67
CA LEU A 100 6.05 8.07 -38.25
C LEU A 100 5.68 7.40 -39.61
N PRO A 101 6.60 6.79 -40.38
CA PRO A 101 8.03 7.05 -40.59
C PRO A 101 8.45 7.06 -42.09
N SER A 102 9.65 7.56 -42.41
CA SER A 102 10.43 7.09 -43.58
C SER A 102 11.94 7.38 -43.45
N VAL A 103 12.71 6.29 -43.64
CA VAL A 103 14.16 6.10 -43.86
C VAL A 103 14.82 7.17 -44.76
N SER A 104 16.08 7.63 -44.59
CA SER A 104 17.37 6.91 -44.37
C SER A 104 18.56 7.84 -43.96
N SER A 105 19.45 7.36 -43.07
CA SER A 105 20.93 7.56 -42.89
C SER A 105 21.56 8.98 -42.99
N SER A 106 22.40 9.52 -42.08
CA SER A 106 23.37 8.94 -41.12
C SER A 106 23.91 9.98 -40.11
N SER A 107 24.41 9.46 -38.98
CA SER A 107 25.34 10.02 -37.96
C SER A 107 24.85 10.97 -36.86
N SER A 108 24.80 10.38 -35.64
CA SER A 108 25.20 10.91 -34.32
C SER A 108 24.47 12.14 -33.75
N SER A 109 23.42 11.89 -32.96
CA SER A 109 23.20 12.46 -31.62
C SER A 109 21.90 11.87 -31.02
N SER A 110 22.00 11.39 -29.79
CA SER A 110 20.94 10.78 -28.97
C SER A 110 19.72 11.69 -28.78
N MET A 111 18.57 11.32 -29.34
CA MET A 111 17.27 11.94 -29.04
C MET A 111 16.15 10.89 -28.99
N ILE A 112 15.56 10.77 -27.80
CA ILE A 112 14.41 9.93 -27.43
C ILE A 112 13.12 10.65 -27.86
N PRO A 113 12.16 10.01 -28.55
CA PRO A 113 10.86 10.62 -28.80
C PRO A 113 9.95 10.45 -27.58
N ARG A 114 9.59 11.54 -26.90
CA ARG A 114 8.59 11.55 -25.82
C ARG A 114 7.17 11.38 -26.41
N SER A 115 6.78 10.14 -26.66
CA SER A 115 5.40 9.73 -26.40
C SER A 115 5.15 9.83 -24.91
N PHE A 116 4.02 10.39 -24.46
CA PHE A 116 3.52 10.16 -23.10
C PHE A 116 3.12 8.69 -23.00
N SER A 117 4.10 7.80 -22.92
CA SER A 117 3.92 6.52 -22.26
C SER A 117 3.76 6.86 -20.79
N ALA A 118 2.57 6.62 -20.23
CA ALA A 118 2.49 6.36 -18.80
C ALA A 118 3.63 5.37 -18.47
N PRO A 119 4.37 5.58 -17.37
CA PRO A 119 5.46 4.67 -17.02
C PRO A 119 4.94 3.24 -17.11
N GLN A 120 5.73 2.31 -17.67
CA GLN A 120 5.41 0.88 -17.65
C GLN A 120 5.53 0.40 -16.19
N VAL A 121 4.55 0.77 -15.39
CA VAL A 121 4.42 0.38 -13.99
C VAL A 121 3.67 -0.94 -13.99
N GLN A 122 4.30 -1.96 -13.43
CA GLN A 122 3.65 -3.23 -13.16
C GLN A 122 2.79 -3.04 -11.90
N GLU A 123 1.48 -2.91 -12.09
CA GLU A 123 0.51 -2.89 -10.99
C GLU A 123 0.36 -4.28 -10.37
N ASP A 124 -0.04 -4.34 -9.10
CA ASP A 124 -0.26 -5.60 -8.40
C ASP A 124 -1.35 -6.44 -9.07
N GLU A 125 -1.28 -7.77 -8.91
CA GLU A 125 -2.23 -8.70 -9.53
C GLU A 125 -3.69 -8.38 -9.16
N ILE A 126 -3.93 -8.00 -7.90
CA ILE A 126 -5.25 -7.61 -7.41
C ILE A 126 -5.77 -6.35 -8.09
N ASP A 127 -4.91 -5.36 -8.36
CA ASP A 127 -5.33 -4.12 -9.01
C ASP A 127 -5.66 -4.36 -10.48
N GLN A 128 -4.88 -5.20 -11.16
CA GLN A 128 -5.17 -5.61 -12.54
C GLN A 128 -6.48 -6.40 -12.64
N TYR A 129 -6.79 -7.20 -11.62
CA TYR A 129 -8.03 -7.95 -11.52
C TYR A 129 -9.23 -7.02 -11.29
N LEU A 130 -9.17 -6.14 -10.28
CA LEU A 130 -10.23 -5.17 -9.97
C LEU A 130 -10.44 -4.14 -11.09
N ALA A 131 -9.38 -3.74 -11.80
CA ALA A 131 -9.47 -2.82 -12.93
C ALA A 131 -10.31 -3.38 -14.10
N LYS A 132 -10.47 -4.70 -14.21
CA LYS A 132 -11.32 -5.36 -15.22
C LYS A 132 -12.79 -5.44 -14.82
N GLN A 133 -13.11 -5.32 -13.53
CA GLN A 133 -14.48 -5.37 -13.02
C GLN A 133 -15.18 -4.01 -13.14
N ASP A 134 -16.49 -4.01 -13.41
CA ASP A 134 -17.29 -2.78 -13.47
C ASP A 134 -17.66 -2.26 -12.08
N GLY A 135 -17.80 -3.15 -11.09
CA GLY A 135 -18.17 -2.85 -9.72
C GLY A 135 -19.61 -2.34 -9.56
N LYS A 136 -20.45 -2.52 -10.58
CA LYS A 136 -21.82 -1.97 -10.56
C LYS A 136 -22.71 -2.78 -9.63
N ILE A 137 -23.53 -2.06 -8.87
CA ILE A 137 -24.44 -2.68 -7.91
C ILE A 137 -25.79 -2.89 -8.61
N TYR A 138 -26.08 -4.14 -8.97
CA TYR A 138 -27.30 -4.51 -9.67
C TYR A 138 -28.48 -4.64 -8.70
N ARG A 139 -29.52 -3.83 -8.90
CA ARG A 139 -30.73 -3.83 -8.08
C ARG A 139 -31.87 -4.56 -8.77
N ASN A 140 -32.66 -5.28 -7.99
CA ASN A 140 -33.90 -5.90 -8.46
C ASN A 140 -34.97 -4.84 -8.73
N ARG A 141 -35.98 -5.20 -9.54
CA ARG A 141 -37.12 -4.32 -9.81
C ARG A 141 -37.93 -4.12 -8.54
N ASP A 142 -38.04 -2.88 -8.09
CA ASP A 142 -38.94 -2.50 -7.01
C ASP A 142 -40.41 -2.65 -7.44
N PRO A 143 -41.23 -3.51 -6.80
CA PRO A 143 -42.62 -3.73 -7.18
C PRO A 143 -43.53 -2.50 -7.06
N GLN A 144 -43.19 -1.54 -6.20
CA GLN A 144 -44.01 -0.35 -5.91
C GLN A 144 -43.56 0.87 -6.71
N LEU A 145 -42.25 1.04 -6.90
CA LEU A 145 -41.68 2.23 -7.54
C LEU A 145 -41.40 2.05 -9.05
N CYS A 146 -41.22 0.82 -9.53
CA CYS A 146 -40.93 0.58 -10.94
C CYS A 146 -42.21 0.44 -11.79
N ARG A 147 -42.49 1.45 -12.62
CA ARG A 147 -43.62 1.45 -13.58
C ARG A 147 -43.19 1.06 -15.00
N HIS A 148 -42.52 -0.08 -15.16
CA HIS A 148 -42.09 -0.59 -16.46
C HIS A 148 -42.15 -2.13 -16.53
N GLY A 149 -42.19 -2.65 -17.76
CA GLY A 149 -42.14 -4.10 -18.03
C GLY A 149 -40.81 -4.75 -17.59
N ALA A 150 -40.71 -6.07 -17.68
CA ALA A 150 -39.57 -6.87 -17.18
C ALA A 150 -38.21 -6.49 -17.80
N LEU A 151 -38.19 -6.01 -19.05
CA LEU A 151 -36.96 -5.59 -19.75
C LEU A 151 -36.68 -4.08 -19.67
N GLY A 152 -37.61 -3.30 -19.09
CA GLY A 152 -37.38 -1.87 -18.87
C GLY A 152 -36.46 -1.64 -17.68
N LYS A 153 -35.76 -0.50 -17.67
CA LYS A 153 -35.04 0.00 -16.49
C LYS A 153 -35.50 1.43 -16.20
N CYS A 154 -35.67 1.77 -14.92
CA CYS A 154 -35.90 3.13 -14.44
C CYS A 154 -34.88 3.51 -13.36
N VAL A 155 -35.01 4.71 -12.81
CA VAL A 155 -34.13 5.23 -11.75
C VAL A 155 -34.07 4.32 -10.51
N HIS A 156 -35.12 3.55 -10.23
CA HIS A 156 -35.20 2.67 -9.06
C HIS A 156 -34.60 1.28 -9.27
N CYS A 157 -34.31 0.87 -10.51
CA CYS A 157 -33.72 -0.45 -10.81
C CYS A 157 -32.50 -0.38 -11.73
N VAL A 158 -32.06 0.82 -12.14
CA VAL A 158 -30.77 1.01 -12.79
C VAL A 158 -29.67 0.61 -11.81
N PRO A 159 -28.62 -0.10 -12.27
CA PRO A 159 -27.48 -0.40 -11.43
C PRO A 159 -26.86 0.88 -10.87
N LEU A 160 -26.53 0.87 -9.59
CA LEU A 160 -25.84 1.98 -8.95
C LEU A 160 -24.35 1.90 -9.26
N GLU A 161 -23.71 3.06 -9.25
CA GLU A 161 -22.26 3.14 -9.39
C GLU A 161 -21.58 2.74 -8.07
N PRO A 162 -20.35 2.18 -8.12
CA PRO A 162 -19.66 1.67 -6.92
C PRO A 162 -19.39 2.72 -5.83
N PHE A 163 -19.43 4.01 -6.19
CA PHE A 163 -19.14 5.16 -5.32
C PHE A 163 -20.41 5.90 -4.85
N ASP A 164 -21.59 5.30 -5.00
CA ASP A 164 -22.87 5.86 -4.57
C ASP A 164 -22.93 5.97 -3.04
N GLU A 165 -22.97 7.22 -2.52
CA GLU A 165 -22.87 7.50 -1.08
C GLU A 165 -24.11 6.99 -0.32
N ASP A 166 -25.30 7.04 -0.94
CA ASP A 166 -26.52 6.54 -0.32
C ASP A 166 -26.42 5.03 -0.11
N TYR A 167 -26.00 4.27 -1.13
CA TYR A 167 -25.80 2.83 -0.99
C TYR A 167 -24.81 2.47 0.12
N LEU A 168 -23.63 3.11 0.14
CA LEU A 168 -22.58 2.81 1.12
C LEU A 168 -23.03 3.09 2.57
N ASN A 169 -23.84 4.13 2.78
CA ASN A 169 -24.39 4.47 4.09
C ASN A 169 -25.50 3.51 4.57
N HIS A 170 -26.18 2.81 3.66
CA HIS A 170 -27.24 1.84 3.98
C HIS A 170 -26.72 0.43 4.23
N LEU A 171 -25.43 0.16 3.98
CA LEU A 171 -24.80 -1.13 4.32
C LEU A 171 -24.77 -1.31 5.84
N ASP A 172 -24.75 -2.58 6.28
CA ASP A 172 -24.64 -2.95 7.69
C ASP A 172 -23.34 -3.73 7.92
N PRO A 173 -22.29 -3.12 8.51
CA PRO A 173 -22.23 -1.75 9.02
C PRO A 173 -22.07 -0.68 7.92
N PRO A 174 -22.44 0.59 8.19
CA PRO A 174 -22.29 1.68 7.23
C PRO A 174 -20.83 1.88 6.81
N VAL A 175 -20.60 1.96 5.51
CA VAL A 175 -19.26 2.10 4.94
C VAL A 175 -18.90 3.58 4.87
N LYS A 176 -18.02 4.03 5.78
CA LYS A 176 -17.57 5.43 5.87
C LYS A 176 -16.70 5.89 4.68
N HIS A 177 -15.95 4.96 4.10
CA HIS A 177 -14.95 5.23 3.07
C HIS A 177 -15.19 4.33 1.86
N MET A 178 -15.23 4.89 0.66
CA MET A 178 -15.30 4.07 -0.56
C MET A 178 -13.94 3.41 -0.82
N SER A 179 -13.95 2.28 -1.54
CA SER A 179 -12.71 1.64 -1.97
C SER A 179 -11.93 2.56 -2.94
N PHE A 180 -10.61 2.43 -2.95
CA PHE A 180 -9.76 3.21 -3.87
C PHE A 180 -10.16 2.97 -5.34
N HIS A 181 -10.48 1.73 -5.72
CA HIS A 181 -10.94 1.43 -7.08
C HIS A 181 -12.28 2.08 -7.42
N ALA A 182 -13.23 2.16 -6.47
CA ALA A 182 -14.46 2.95 -6.65
C ALA A 182 -14.15 4.45 -6.85
N TYR A 183 -13.16 4.99 -6.12
CA TYR A 183 -12.69 6.36 -6.31
C TYR A 183 -12.05 6.58 -7.69
N LEU A 184 -11.25 5.62 -8.18
CA LEU A 184 -10.73 5.65 -9.56
C LEU A 184 -11.86 5.65 -10.60
N ARG A 185 -12.93 4.86 -10.38
CA ARG A 185 -14.12 4.87 -11.25
C ARG A 185 -14.85 6.21 -11.20
N LYS A 186 -14.91 6.87 -10.04
CA LYS A 186 -15.48 8.22 -9.91
C LYS A 186 -14.70 9.26 -10.71
N LEU A 187 -13.37 9.20 -10.70
CA LEU A 187 -12.50 10.12 -11.45
C LEU A 187 -12.49 9.84 -12.96
N THR A 188 -12.57 8.56 -13.35
CA THR A 188 -12.56 8.15 -14.77
C THR A 188 -13.96 8.13 -15.39
N GLY A 189 -15.00 8.19 -14.56
CA GLY A 189 -16.41 8.26 -14.95
C GLY A 189 -16.74 9.58 -15.63
N GLY A 190 -17.48 9.52 -16.74
CA GLY A 190 -17.90 10.69 -17.51
C GLY A 190 -17.64 10.56 -19.01
N ALA A 191 -17.96 11.62 -19.75
CA ALA A 191 -17.85 11.64 -21.22
C ALA A 191 -16.41 11.44 -21.71
N ASP A 192 -15.42 11.86 -20.91
CA ASP A 192 -14.00 11.83 -21.27
C ASP A 192 -13.29 10.50 -20.96
N LYS A 193 -13.98 9.52 -20.36
CA LYS A 193 -13.46 8.18 -20.02
C LYS A 193 -12.07 8.19 -19.36
N GLY A 194 -11.82 9.16 -18.49
CA GLY A 194 -10.54 9.27 -17.78
C GLY A 194 -9.36 9.80 -18.60
N LYS A 195 -9.57 10.38 -19.80
CA LYS A 195 -8.49 10.98 -20.61
C LYS A 195 -7.70 12.08 -19.86
N PHE A 196 -8.32 12.72 -18.88
CA PHE A 196 -7.73 13.76 -18.04
C PHE A 196 -7.61 13.36 -16.57
N ALA A 197 -7.97 12.13 -16.21
CA ALA A 197 -7.84 11.65 -14.85
C ALA A 197 -6.35 11.38 -14.57
N ALA A 198 -5.72 12.32 -13.87
CA ALA A 198 -4.36 12.18 -13.38
C ALA A 198 -4.40 12.32 -11.86
N LEU A 199 -3.85 11.32 -11.17
CA LEU A 199 -3.60 11.42 -9.75
C LEU A 199 -2.26 12.14 -9.56
N GLU A 200 -2.27 13.15 -8.69
CA GLU A 200 -1.07 13.92 -8.36
C GLU A 200 -0.75 13.69 -6.88
N ASN A 201 0.49 13.32 -6.59
CA ASN A 201 0.96 13.24 -5.22
C ASN A 201 1.20 14.65 -4.67
N ILE A 202 0.82 14.85 -3.42
CA ILE A 202 1.10 16.10 -2.72
C ILE A 202 2.60 16.18 -2.46
N SER A 203 3.19 17.36 -2.68
CA SER A 203 4.59 17.66 -2.41
C SER A 203 4.71 18.97 -1.66
N CYS A 204 5.35 18.92 -0.50
CA CYS A 204 5.65 20.06 0.35
C CYS A 204 7.02 20.68 0.01
N LYS A 205 7.82 20.03 -0.86
CA LYS A 205 9.12 20.53 -1.31
C LYS A 205 8.99 21.58 -2.40
N ILE A 206 9.92 22.54 -2.39
CA ILE A 206 10.09 23.52 -3.47
C ILE A 206 10.40 22.78 -4.78
N LYS A 207 9.69 23.13 -5.86
CA LYS A 207 9.94 22.54 -7.17
C LYS A 207 11.35 22.92 -7.64
N SER A 208 12.14 21.92 -7.99
CA SER A 208 13.49 22.11 -8.51
C SER A 208 13.47 22.67 -9.94
N GLY A 209 14.54 23.38 -10.32
CA GLY A 209 14.72 23.89 -11.68
C GLY A 209 14.16 25.30 -11.94
N CYS A 210 14.02 26.14 -10.91
CA CYS A 210 13.73 27.56 -11.13
C CYS A 210 15.02 28.34 -11.39
N GLU A 211 15.16 28.89 -12.60
CA GLU A 211 16.35 29.67 -13.00
C GLU A 211 16.23 31.16 -12.67
N GLY A 212 15.08 31.62 -12.20
CA GLY A 212 14.77 33.04 -12.01
C GLY A 212 15.13 33.63 -10.65
N HIS A 213 15.63 32.82 -9.71
CA HIS A 213 16.06 33.26 -8.38
C HIS A 213 17.14 32.30 -7.82
N PRO A 214 17.95 32.76 -6.86
CA PRO A 214 18.85 31.88 -6.10
C PRO A 214 18.09 30.76 -5.39
N PRO A 215 18.73 29.62 -5.08
CA PRO A 215 18.08 28.54 -4.32
C PRO A 215 17.65 29.02 -2.92
N TRP A 216 16.70 28.32 -2.33
CA TRP A 216 16.30 28.53 -0.94
C TRP A 216 17.54 28.40 -0.02
N PRO A 217 17.73 29.31 0.97
CA PRO A 217 16.80 30.32 1.48
C PRO A 217 16.89 31.71 0.85
N GLU A 218 17.79 31.93 -0.11
CA GLU A 218 18.07 33.26 -0.65
C GLU A 218 17.00 33.78 -1.62
N GLY A 219 16.18 32.88 -2.19
CA GLY A 219 15.07 33.26 -3.05
C GLY A 219 14.02 32.17 -3.24
N ILE A 220 12.77 32.59 -3.38
CA ILE A 220 11.64 31.74 -3.76
C ILE A 220 10.69 32.53 -4.65
N CYS A 221 10.07 31.89 -5.64
CA CYS A 221 9.03 32.49 -6.47
C CYS A 221 7.74 31.70 -6.40
N THR A 222 6.63 32.33 -6.79
CA THR A 222 5.29 31.71 -6.80
C THR A 222 5.17 30.49 -7.71
N LYS A 223 6.09 30.29 -8.66
CA LYS A 223 6.10 29.13 -9.56
C LYS A 223 6.76 27.89 -8.94
N CYS A 224 7.77 28.08 -8.10
CA CYS A 224 8.49 26.99 -7.44
C CYS A 224 7.93 26.70 -6.04
N GLN A 225 7.31 27.69 -5.41
CA GLN A 225 6.69 27.58 -4.10
C GLN A 225 5.58 26.51 -4.14
N PRO A 226 5.62 25.52 -3.23
CA PRO A 226 4.54 24.57 -3.09
C PRO A 226 3.29 25.28 -2.54
N SER A 227 2.12 24.88 -3.01
CA SER A 227 0.87 25.49 -2.56
C SER A 227 0.59 25.13 -1.09
N ALA A 228 -0.08 26.04 -0.39
CA ALA A 228 -0.59 25.75 0.96
C ALA A 228 -1.46 24.49 0.94
N ILE A 229 -1.28 23.64 1.95
CA ILE A 229 -1.96 22.36 2.04
C ILE A 229 -3.20 22.55 2.91
N THR A 230 -4.37 22.16 2.40
CA THR A 230 -5.59 22.09 3.21
C THR A 230 -5.96 20.64 3.43
N LEU A 231 -5.78 20.19 4.67
CA LEU A 231 -6.12 18.86 5.15
C LEU A 231 -7.64 18.68 5.12
N ASN A 232 -8.08 17.80 4.23
CA ASN A 232 -9.46 17.34 4.16
C ASN A 232 -9.54 15.88 4.57
N ARG A 233 -10.65 15.45 5.17
CA ARG A 233 -10.88 14.03 5.45
C ARG A 233 -10.89 13.25 4.13
N GLN A 234 -10.02 12.24 4.01
CA GLN A 234 -9.91 11.43 2.82
C GLN A 234 -11.18 10.58 2.66
N LYS A 235 -11.81 10.61 1.48
CA LYS A 235 -13.11 9.93 1.24
C LYS A 235 -12.98 8.46 0.82
N TYR A 236 -11.76 7.99 0.61
CA TYR A 236 -11.45 6.64 0.13
C TYR A 236 -10.32 6.04 0.93
N ARG A 237 -10.16 4.72 0.86
CA ARG A 237 -9.06 3.97 1.45
C ARG A 237 -8.50 2.94 0.48
N HIS A 238 -7.22 2.59 0.66
CA HIS A 238 -6.55 1.63 -0.22
C HIS A 238 -6.87 0.19 0.15
N VAL A 239 -7.07 -0.08 1.45
CA VAL A 239 -7.51 -1.38 1.97
C VAL A 239 -8.77 -1.17 2.80
N ASP A 240 -9.78 -2.01 2.58
CA ASP A 240 -11.09 -1.90 3.21
C ASP A 240 -11.25 -2.77 4.46
N ASN A 241 -10.50 -3.87 4.52
CA ASN A 241 -10.59 -4.87 5.58
C ASN A 241 -9.23 -5.54 5.81
N ILE A 242 -8.91 -5.78 7.08
CA ILE A 242 -7.76 -6.58 7.52
C ILE A 242 -8.34 -7.87 8.09
N MET A 243 -7.92 -9.00 7.56
CA MET A 243 -8.40 -10.30 7.99
C MET A 243 -7.23 -11.17 8.45
N PHE A 244 -7.21 -11.53 9.72
CA PHE A 244 -6.29 -12.57 10.20
C PHE A 244 -6.85 -13.93 9.82
N GLU A 245 -6.07 -14.78 9.15
CA GLU A 245 -6.55 -16.10 8.69
C GLU A 245 -7.10 -16.97 9.84
N ASN A 246 -6.51 -16.85 11.04
CA ASN A 246 -6.96 -17.55 12.23
C ASN A 246 -6.52 -16.81 13.51
N HIS A 247 -7.17 -17.14 14.64
CA HIS A 247 -6.85 -16.56 15.95
C HIS A 247 -5.44 -16.93 16.45
N THR A 248 -4.89 -18.07 16.01
CA THR A 248 -3.61 -18.57 16.53
C THR A 248 -2.42 -17.68 16.15
N ILE A 249 -2.51 -16.97 15.01
CA ILE A 249 -1.52 -15.98 14.58
C ILE A 249 -1.45 -14.83 15.59
N ALA A 250 -2.61 -14.26 15.91
CA ALA A 250 -2.74 -13.18 16.87
C ALA A 250 -2.31 -13.62 18.29
N ASP A 251 -2.74 -14.81 18.72
CA ASP A 251 -2.37 -15.33 20.03
C ASP A 251 -0.87 -15.57 20.20
N ARG A 252 -0.20 -16.14 19.18
CA ARG A 252 1.27 -16.33 19.19
C ARG A 252 2.02 -15.02 19.33
N PHE A 253 1.54 -13.96 18.69
CA PHE A 253 2.13 -12.64 18.81
C PHE A 253 1.95 -12.07 20.22
N LEU A 254 0.73 -12.17 20.77
CA LEU A 254 0.41 -11.70 22.12
C LEU A 254 1.11 -12.48 23.24
N ASP A 255 1.54 -13.72 23.01
CA ASP A 255 2.26 -14.53 23.99
C ASP A 255 3.53 -13.84 24.51
N PHE A 256 4.19 -13.02 23.69
CA PHE A 256 5.34 -12.24 24.14
C PHE A 256 4.96 -11.27 25.25
N TRP A 257 3.90 -10.48 25.05
CA TRP A 257 3.40 -9.54 26.04
C TRP A 257 2.89 -10.27 27.29
N ARG A 258 2.18 -11.39 27.13
CA ARG A 258 1.67 -12.19 28.26
C ARG A 258 2.79 -12.70 29.17
N LYS A 259 3.96 -13.04 28.62
CA LYS A 259 5.11 -13.55 29.37
C LYS A 259 6.01 -12.45 29.94
N THR A 260 6.18 -11.34 29.23
CA THR A 260 7.15 -10.28 29.59
C THR A 260 6.52 -9.05 30.23
N GLY A 261 5.27 -8.74 29.89
CA GLY A 261 4.61 -7.46 30.17
C GLY A 261 5.14 -6.29 29.32
N SER A 262 6.10 -6.51 28.42
CA SER A 262 6.62 -5.50 27.49
C SER A 262 5.81 -5.48 26.20
N GLN A 263 5.75 -4.32 25.55
CA GLN A 263 5.10 -4.19 24.25
C GLN A 263 5.88 -4.95 23.16
N ARG A 264 5.25 -5.13 22.00
CA ARG A 264 5.87 -5.81 20.86
C ARG A 264 5.35 -5.27 19.54
N MET A 265 6.19 -5.36 18.51
CA MET A 265 5.87 -5.05 17.12
C MET A 265 6.20 -6.23 16.21
N GLY A 266 5.43 -6.39 15.15
CA GLY A 266 5.72 -7.34 14.08
C GLY A 266 5.24 -6.83 12.71
N TYR A 267 5.86 -7.33 11.65
CA TYR A 267 5.42 -7.12 10.27
C TYR A 267 4.40 -8.19 9.89
N LEU A 268 3.30 -7.76 9.28
CA LEU A 268 2.23 -8.61 8.80
C LEU A 268 2.58 -9.11 7.40
N TYR A 269 2.70 -10.42 7.24
CA TYR A 269 2.91 -11.08 5.95
C TYR A 269 1.63 -11.79 5.50
N GLY A 270 1.29 -11.60 4.23
CA GLY A 270 -0.04 -11.92 3.76
C GLY A 270 -0.22 -11.68 2.27
N ARG A 271 -1.47 -11.51 1.84
CA ARG A 271 -1.83 -11.21 0.46
C ARG A 271 -3.02 -10.27 0.39
N TYR A 272 -3.15 -9.57 -0.72
CA TYR A 272 -4.31 -8.73 -1.01
C TYR A 272 -5.32 -9.51 -1.84
N THR A 273 -6.54 -9.65 -1.34
CA THR A 273 -7.65 -10.35 -2.00
C THR A 273 -8.85 -9.43 -2.21
N GLU A 274 -9.80 -9.87 -3.04
CA GLU A 274 -11.05 -9.13 -3.27
C GLU A 274 -11.94 -9.18 -2.03
N HIS A 275 -12.42 -8.02 -1.59
CA HIS A 275 -13.44 -7.93 -0.55
C HIS A 275 -14.81 -7.74 -1.18
N THR A 276 -15.68 -8.75 -1.09
CA THR A 276 -16.97 -8.76 -1.78
C THR A 276 -18.05 -7.90 -1.14
N ASP A 277 -17.92 -7.57 0.15
CA ASP A 277 -18.96 -6.84 0.88
C ASP A 277 -18.94 -5.34 0.54
N ILE A 278 -17.82 -4.84 0.01
CA ILE A 278 -17.64 -3.46 -0.43
C ILE A 278 -17.35 -3.46 -1.94
N PRO A 279 -18.06 -2.65 -2.75
CA PRO A 279 -17.82 -2.60 -4.19
C PRO A 279 -16.35 -2.29 -4.53
N LEU A 280 -15.72 -3.19 -5.30
CA LEU A 280 -14.31 -3.10 -5.68
C LEU A 280 -13.35 -2.99 -4.48
N GLY A 281 -13.72 -3.59 -3.35
CA GLY A 281 -12.96 -3.53 -2.11
C GLY A 281 -11.74 -4.43 -2.11
N ILE A 282 -10.72 -4.06 -1.33
CA ILE A 282 -9.52 -4.87 -1.11
C ILE A 282 -9.46 -5.32 0.35
N ARG A 283 -9.19 -6.60 0.56
CA ARG A 283 -8.89 -7.19 1.86
C ARG A 283 -7.40 -7.52 1.96
N ALA A 284 -6.76 -7.18 3.08
CA ALA A 284 -5.44 -7.68 3.43
C ALA A 284 -5.59 -8.94 4.30
N GLU A 285 -5.24 -10.10 3.76
CA GLU A 285 -5.26 -11.38 4.48
C GLU A 285 -3.90 -11.63 5.11
N VAL A 286 -3.85 -11.71 6.44
CA VAL A 286 -2.62 -11.92 7.21
C VAL A 286 -2.47 -13.41 7.51
N ALA A 287 -1.39 -14.00 7.00
CA ALA A 287 -1.04 -15.41 7.18
C ALA A 287 0.03 -15.63 8.24
N ALA A 288 0.93 -14.67 8.45
CA ALA A 288 1.99 -14.74 9.45
C ALA A 288 2.39 -13.36 9.97
N ILE A 289 3.04 -13.34 11.14
CA ILE A 289 3.61 -12.14 11.75
C ILE A 289 5.10 -12.42 11.96
N TYR A 290 5.96 -11.61 11.34
CA TYR A 290 7.42 -11.67 11.54
C TYR A 290 7.82 -10.61 12.57
N GLU A 291 8.65 -10.96 13.54
CA GLU A 291 9.09 -10.02 14.58
C GLU A 291 10.53 -9.54 14.30
N PRO A 292 10.72 -8.30 13.83
CA PRO A 292 12.07 -7.78 13.58
C PRO A 292 12.83 -7.57 14.90
N PRO A 293 14.18 -7.44 14.84
CA PRO A 293 14.98 -7.04 15.98
C PRO A 293 14.48 -5.70 16.56
N GLN A 294 14.21 -5.68 17.87
CA GLN A 294 13.60 -4.52 18.52
C GLN A 294 13.92 -4.49 20.02
N ASN A 295 14.07 -3.28 20.57
CA ASN A 295 14.12 -3.02 21.99
C ASN A 295 12.75 -2.58 22.47
N ALA A 296 12.06 -3.44 23.22
CA ALA A 296 10.73 -3.15 23.73
C ALA A 296 10.70 -3.07 25.25
N THR A 297 10.07 -2.00 25.75
CA THR A 297 9.76 -1.82 27.17
C THR A 297 8.24 -1.84 27.36
N GLN A 298 7.76 -1.55 28.57
CA GLN A 298 6.33 -1.43 28.84
C GLN A 298 5.68 -0.23 28.14
N ASN A 299 6.46 0.83 27.86
CA ASN A 299 5.96 2.13 27.40
C ASN A 299 6.66 2.64 26.13
N SER A 300 7.67 1.94 25.62
CA SER A 300 8.44 2.36 24.45
C SER A 300 8.82 1.18 23.58
N LEU A 301 8.94 1.45 22.28
CA LEU A 301 9.34 0.47 21.30
C LEU A 301 10.34 1.11 20.33
N GLU A 302 11.52 0.53 20.21
CA GLU A 302 12.56 0.97 19.29
C GLU A 302 12.89 -0.18 18.34
N LEU A 303 12.79 0.07 17.04
CA LEU A 303 13.14 -0.88 16.00
C LEU A 303 14.64 -0.80 15.72
N LEU A 304 15.28 -1.95 15.63
CA LEU A 304 16.69 -2.07 15.26
C LEU A 304 16.82 -2.44 13.79
N ASP A 305 18.00 -2.23 13.23
CA ASP A 305 18.30 -2.63 11.86
C ASP A 305 18.20 -4.15 11.71
N ASP A 306 17.51 -4.60 10.66
CA ASP A 306 17.23 -6.02 10.42
C ASP A 306 18.05 -6.53 9.23
N PRO A 307 19.20 -7.20 9.47
CA PRO A 307 20.01 -7.74 8.40
C PRO A 307 19.31 -8.87 7.61
N LYS A 308 18.27 -9.47 8.17
CA LYS A 308 17.52 -10.60 7.58
C LYS A 308 16.30 -10.15 6.77
N ALA A 309 15.89 -8.89 6.86
CA ALA A 309 14.66 -8.37 6.24
C ALA A 309 14.55 -8.72 4.75
N ALA A 310 15.61 -8.50 3.96
CA ALA A 310 15.61 -8.79 2.53
C ALA A 310 15.41 -10.29 2.21
N ALA A 311 15.93 -11.18 3.05
CA ALA A 311 15.72 -12.62 2.90
C ALA A 311 14.29 -13.02 3.26
N VAL A 312 13.72 -12.42 4.31
CA VAL A 312 12.32 -12.64 4.72
C VAL A 312 11.37 -12.24 3.58
N ASP A 313 11.56 -11.04 3.01
CA ASP A 313 10.74 -10.52 1.92
C ASP A 313 10.83 -11.41 0.67
N GLU A 314 12.01 -11.94 0.34
CA GLU A 314 12.19 -12.86 -0.78
C GLU A 314 11.46 -14.20 -0.57
N ILE A 315 11.56 -14.79 0.62
CA ILE A 315 10.89 -16.06 0.96
C ILE A 315 9.38 -15.87 0.93
N ALA A 316 8.87 -14.78 1.52
CA ALA A 316 7.47 -14.43 1.48
C ALA A 316 6.98 -14.31 0.03
N ALA A 317 7.72 -13.61 -0.84
CA ALA A 317 7.39 -13.50 -2.26
C ALA A 317 7.33 -14.85 -2.97
N LYS A 318 8.29 -15.76 -2.69
CA LYS A 318 8.29 -17.14 -3.23
C LYS A 318 7.06 -17.94 -2.75
N LEU A 319 6.64 -17.75 -1.50
CA LEU A 319 5.40 -18.32 -0.95
C LEU A 319 4.12 -17.66 -1.50
N GLY A 320 4.23 -16.60 -2.31
CA GLY A 320 3.08 -15.86 -2.85
C GLY A 320 2.46 -14.90 -1.84
N MET A 321 3.25 -14.43 -0.88
CA MET A 321 2.88 -13.44 0.11
C MET A 321 3.73 -12.18 -0.03
N CYS A 322 3.25 -11.07 0.48
CA CYS A 322 3.99 -9.82 0.61
C CYS A 322 3.79 -9.23 2.01
N LYS A 323 4.60 -8.24 2.34
CA LYS A 323 4.45 -7.46 3.57
C LYS A 323 3.25 -6.53 3.41
N VAL A 324 2.14 -6.86 4.07
CA VAL A 324 0.86 -6.15 3.92
C VAL A 324 0.68 -5.02 4.93
N GLY A 325 1.44 -5.05 6.02
CA GLY A 325 1.33 -4.06 7.09
C GLY A 325 2.25 -4.35 8.27
N TRP A 326 1.96 -3.69 9.39
CA TRP A 326 2.62 -3.92 10.67
C TRP A 326 1.58 -3.91 11.80
N ILE A 327 1.94 -4.57 12.90
CA ILE A 327 1.15 -4.63 14.12
C ILE A 327 2.03 -4.26 15.31
N PHE A 328 1.48 -3.52 16.25
CA PHE A 328 2.11 -3.29 17.55
C PHE A 328 1.10 -3.39 18.69
N THR A 329 1.60 -3.65 19.90
CA THR A 329 0.77 -3.74 21.10
C THR A 329 0.82 -2.43 21.89
N ASP A 330 -0.33 -2.04 22.41
CA ASP A 330 -0.49 -1.05 23.47
C ASP A 330 -1.43 -1.66 24.53
N LEU A 331 -0.88 -2.64 25.25
CA LEU A 331 -1.61 -3.42 26.23
C LEU A 331 -1.11 -3.12 27.64
N LEU A 332 -2.05 -2.75 28.51
CA LEU A 332 -1.83 -2.51 29.92
C LEU A 332 -2.76 -3.42 30.72
N SER A 333 -2.20 -4.27 31.58
CA SER A 333 -2.98 -5.15 32.45
C SER A 333 -3.79 -4.32 33.44
N GLU A 334 -5.10 -4.53 33.50
CA GLU A 334 -5.98 -3.94 34.51
C GLU A 334 -6.09 -4.87 35.73
N ASP A 335 -6.46 -6.14 35.49
CA ASP A 335 -6.43 -7.19 36.49
C ASP A 335 -5.73 -8.43 35.94
N THR A 336 -4.51 -8.67 36.42
CA THR A 336 -3.67 -9.80 36.03
C THR A 336 -4.29 -11.16 36.40
N ARG A 337 -5.23 -11.22 37.35
CA ARG A 337 -5.90 -12.49 37.74
C ARG A 337 -6.98 -12.91 36.76
N ILE A 338 -7.67 -11.93 36.19
CA ILE A 338 -8.77 -12.15 35.23
C ILE A 338 -8.23 -12.13 33.80
N GLY A 339 -7.09 -11.46 33.58
CA GLY A 339 -6.51 -11.26 32.26
C GLY A 339 -7.16 -10.11 31.49
N THR A 340 -7.75 -9.13 32.20
CA THR A 340 -8.35 -7.95 31.58
C THR A 340 -7.30 -6.91 31.25
N VAL A 341 -7.56 -6.17 30.17
CA VAL A 341 -6.71 -5.10 29.67
C VAL A 341 -7.45 -3.77 29.73
N ARG A 342 -6.70 -2.70 29.99
CA ARG A 342 -7.28 -1.36 30.12
C ARG A 342 -7.72 -0.83 28.76
N TYR A 343 -8.93 -0.28 28.69
CA TYR A 343 -9.42 0.47 27.53
C TYR A 343 -8.83 1.89 27.49
N SER A 344 -7.59 2.04 26.99
CA SER A 344 -6.87 3.31 26.94
C SER A 344 -7.24 4.18 25.74
N ARG A 345 -7.52 3.58 24.59
CA ARG A 345 -7.79 4.26 23.30
C ARG A 345 -9.28 4.35 23.05
N ASN A 346 -9.87 5.52 23.25
CA ASN A 346 -11.30 5.74 23.09
C ASN A 346 -11.59 7.16 22.59
N SER A 347 -12.87 7.51 22.46
CA SER A 347 -13.31 8.83 21.98
C SER A 347 -12.87 10.00 22.85
N ASP A 348 -12.56 9.75 24.13
CA ASP A 348 -12.17 10.77 25.10
C ASP A 348 -10.65 10.92 25.22
N SER A 349 -9.88 10.03 24.59
CA SER A 349 -8.41 10.05 24.55
C SER A 349 -7.90 10.24 23.13
N TYR A 350 -7.38 9.19 22.51
CA TYR A 350 -6.88 9.16 21.15
C TYR A 350 -6.91 7.73 20.59
N TYR A 351 -6.94 7.62 19.26
CA TYR A 351 -6.91 6.34 18.56
C TYR A 351 -5.49 5.95 18.14
N LEU A 352 -4.75 6.89 17.53
CA LEU A 352 -3.32 6.78 17.26
C LEU A 352 -2.63 8.04 17.78
N SER A 353 -1.42 7.87 18.32
CA SER A 353 -0.58 9.02 18.67
C SER A 353 0.03 9.65 17.42
N ALA A 354 0.49 10.90 17.53
CA ALA A 354 1.19 11.58 16.45
C ALA A 354 2.47 10.84 16.03
N GLU A 355 3.19 10.25 16.98
CA GLU A 355 4.39 9.45 16.71
C GLU A 355 4.07 8.16 15.94
N GLU A 356 2.99 7.47 16.32
CA GLU A 356 2.49 6.29 15.61
C GLU A 356 1.99 6.66 14.20
N CYS A 357 1.35 7.81 14.04
CA CYS A 357 0.93 8.31 12.72
C CYS A 357 2.12 8.64 11.82
N ILE A 358 3.18 9.25 12.37
CA ILE A 358 4.42 9.53 11.64
C ILE A 358 5.09 8.22 11.23
N THR A 359 5.17 7.26 12.14
CA THR A 359 5.74 5.92 11.87
C THR A 359 4.94 5.17 10.81
N ALA A 360 3.60 5.19 10.89
CA ALA A 360 2.74 4.62 9.86
C ALA A 360 2.91 5.31 8.50
N GLY A 361 3.04 6.65 8.48
CA GLY A 361 3.35 7.41 7.27
C GLY A 361 4.71 7.06 6.67
N TYR A 362 5.72 6.82 7.51
CA TYR A 362 7.03 6.35 7.09
C TYR A 362 6.92 4.99 6.39
N PHE A 363 6.30 3.99 7.02
CA PHE A 363 6.14 2.66 6.43
C PHE A 363 5.27 2.66 5.16
N GLN A 364 4.22 3.48 5.11
CA GLN A 364 3.40 3.62 3.90
C GLN A 364 4.19 4.26 2.75
N ASN A 365 5.11 5.19 3.02
CA ASN A 365 5.97 5.79 1.99
C ASN A 365 6.98 4.77 1.45
N GLU A 366 7.57 3.94 2.32
CA GLU A 366 8.45 2.83 1.90
C GLU A 366 7.71 1.81 1.00
N HIS A 367 6.44 1.54 1.31
CA HIS A 367 5.60 0.59 0.58
C HIS A 367 4.58 1.30 -0.32
N SER A 368 5.07 2.15 -1.21
CA SER A 368 4.24 2.93 -2.14
C SER A 368 3.48 2.03 -3.13
N ASN A 369 2.20 2.32 -3.35
CA ASN A 369 1.34 1.53 -4.25
C ASN A 369 1.57 1.92 -5.73
N PRO A 370 1.97 0.97 -6.60
CA PRO A 370 2.12 1.22 -8.03
C PRO A 370 0.77 1.59 -8.68
N CYS A 371 0.72 2.68 -9.44
CA CYS A 371 -0.51 3.16 -10.06
C CYS A 371 -0.26 3.86 -11.40
N ARG A 372 -0.83 3.33 -12.48
CA ARG A 372 -0.67 3.84 -13.85
C ARG A 372 -1.34 5.20 -14.08
N LEU A 373 -2.35 5.55 -13.27
CA LEU A 373 -3.04 6.85 -13.34
C LEU A 373 -2.25 7.98 -12.68
N SER A 374 -1.21 7.66 -11.92
CA SER A 374 -0.32 8.64 -11.30
C SER A 374 0.79 9.06 -12.25
N ARG A 375 1.17 10.34 -12.22
CA ARG A 375 2.32 10.84 -13.00
C ARG A 375 3.65 10.30 -12.50
N ASP A 376 3.74 10.03 -11.20
CA ASP A 376 4.96 9.51 -10.55
C ASP A 376 5.04 7.98 -10.61
N GLY A 377 4.05 7.34 -11.22
CA GLY A 377 3.92 5.87 -11.30
C GLY A 377 3.44 5.20 -10.02
N HIS A 378 3.30 5.94 -8.92
CA HIS A 378 2.81 5.43 -7.63
C HIS A 378 1.81 6.40 -7.01
N PHE A 379 0.85 5.90 -6.24
CA PHE A 379 -0.12 6.73 -5.53
C PHE A 379 -0.63 6.05 -4.26
N GLY A 380 -0.40 6.71 -3.13
CA GLY A 380 -0.74 6.20 -1.80
C GLY A 380 -0.05 4.87 -1.48
N SER A 381 -0.63 4.10 -0.56
CA SER A 381 -0.08 2.81 -0.13
C SER A 381 -1.20 1.88 0.36
N LYS A 382 -1.05 0.58 0.12
CA LYS A 382 -1.91 -0.47 0.70
C LYS A 382 -1.39 -0.97 2.05
N PHE A 383 -0.25 -0.48 2.53
CA PHE A 383 0.32 -0.91 3.79
C PHE A 383 -0.60 -0.51 4.94
N VAL A 384 -0.93 -1.45 5.81
CA VAL A 384 -1.87 -1.24 6.93
C VAL A 384 -1.14 -1.19 8.27
N THR A 385 -1.73 -0.48 9.23
CA THR A 385 -1.29 -0.41 10.62
C THR A 385 -2.33 -1.10 11.50
N VAL A 386 -1.92 -2.04 12.34
CA VAL A 386 -2.80 -2.70 13.32
C VAL A 386 -2.31 -2.40 14.73
N VAL A 387 -3.23 -2.02 15.61
CA VAL A 387 -2.96 -1.81 17.04
C VAL A 387 -3.68 -2.88 17.83
N ALA A 388 -2.94 -3.67 18.61
CA ALA A 388 -3.50 -4.56 19.61
C ALA A 388 -3.63 -3.81 20.93
N THR A 389 -4.85 -3.44 21.32
CA THR A 389 -5.14 -2.65 22.53
C THR A 389 -6.32 -3.25 23.31
N GLY A 390 -6.71 -2.66 24.44
CA GLY A 390 -7.93 -3.06 25.14
C GLY A 390 -9.17 -2.51 24.45
N GLY A 391 -10.20 -3.34 24.28
CA GLY A 391 -11.51 -2.93 23.77
C GLY A 391 -12.46 -2.41 24.86
N PRO A 392 -13.68 -1.98 24.48
CA PRO A 392 -14.68 -1.50 25.43
C PRO A 392 -15.19 -2.57 26.42
N ASP A 393 -14.91 -3.84 26.15
CA ASP A 393 -15.18 -4.99 27.01
C ASP A 393 -13.98 -5.39 27.90
N ASN A 394 -12.92 -4.57 27.91
CA ASN A 394 -11.64 -4.82 28.59
C ASN A 394 -10.96 -6.13 28.16
N GLN A 395 -11.28 -6.62 26.95
CA GLN A 395 -10.58 -7.71 26.28
C GLN A 395 -9.61 -7.17 25.25
N VAL A 396 -8.67 -8.01 24.80
CA VAL A 396 -7.76 -7.62 23.72
C VAL A 396 -8.55 -7.45 22.42
N HIS A 397 -8.41 -6.29 21.81
CA HIS A 397 -9.05 -5.89 20.56
C HIS A 397 -7.99 -5.43 19.55
N PHE A 398 -8.30 -5.62 18.26
CA PHE A 398 -7.42 -5.25 17.17
C PHE A 398 -8.04 -4.14 16.34
N GLU A 399 -7.43 -2.97 16.36
CA GLU A 399 -7.86 -1.80 15.61
C GLU A 399 -7.00 -1.63 14.36
N GLY A 400 -7.64 -1.48 13.20
CA GLY A 400 -6.96 -1.33 11.91
C GLY A 400 -7.00 0.13 11.43
N TYR A 401 -5.87 0.62 10.93
CA TYR A 401 -5.72 1.99 10.46
C TYR A 401 -4.86 2.09 9.20
N GLN A 402 -5.07 3.15 8.45
CA GLN A 402 -4.14 3.70 7.45
C GLN A 402 -3.99 5.19 7.68
N VAL A 403 -2.84 5.76 7.34
CA VAL A 403 -2.72 7.21 7.22
C VAL A 403 -3.08 7.67 5.82
N SER A 404 -3.65 8.87 5.75
CA SER A 404 -4.04 9.53 4.51
C SER A 404 -2.83 9.87 3.64
N ASN A 405 -3.06 10.03 2.34
CA ASN A 405 -2.01 10.43 1.40
C ASN A 405 -1.45 11.83 1.73
N GLN A 406 -2.22 12.67 2.42
CA GLN A 406 -1.77 13.96 2.95
C GLN A 406 -0.76 13.76 4.09
N CYS A 407 -1.03 12.82 5.02
CA CYS A 407 -0.09 12.45 6.08
C CYS A 407 1.21 11.90 5.49
N MET A 408 1.11 10.97 4.54
CA MET A 408 2.27 10.41 3.84
C MET A 408 3.16 11.51 3.24
N ALA A 409 2.57 12.51 2.58
CA ALA A 409 3.30 13.63 2.01
C ALA A 409 3.96 14.52 3.07
N LEU A 410 3.26 14.81 4.18
CA LEU A 410 3.82 15.59 5.28
C LEU A 410 4.99 14.87 5.96
N VAL A 411 4.91 13.55 6.14
CA VAL A 411 5.99 12.74 6.74
C VAL A 411 7.18 12.61 5.80
N ARG A 412 6.96 12.31 4.50
CA ARG A 412 8.02 12.19 3.49
C ARG A 412 8.84 13.47 3.34
N ASP A 413 8.17 14.60 3.49
CA ASP A 413 8.77 15.91 3.34
C ASP A 413 9.10 16.54 4.71
N GLU A 414 9.15 15.75 5.79
CA GLU A 414 9.58 16.15 7.14
C GLU A 414 8.87 17.40 7.69
N CYS A 415 7.58 17.57 7.37
CA CYS A 415 6.78 18.75 7.73
C CYS A 415 5.94 18.55 9.00
N LEU A 416 5.92 17.35 9.59
CA LEU A 416 5.08 16.99 10.73
C LEU A 416 5.93 16.49 11.90
N LEU A 417 5.72 17.06 13.08
CA LEU A 417 6.37 16.67 14.33
C LEU A 417 5.32 16.23 15.38
N PRO A 418 5.64 15.29 16.28
CA PRO A 418 4.75 14.93 17.37
C PRO A 418 4.80 15.98 18.50
N CYS A 419 3.67 16.20 19.18
CA CYS A 419 3.64 17.03 20.39
C CYS A 419 4.05 16.19 21.62
N LYS A 420 4.84 16.78 22.53
CA LYS A 420 5.37 16.07 23.71
C LYS A 420 4.31 15.74 24.77
N ASP A 421 3.41 16.68 25.04
CA ASP A 421 2.44 16.59 26.15
C ASP A 421 1.01 16.28 25.67
N ALA A 422 0.81 16.08 24.36
CA ALA A 422 -0.49 15.86 23.73
C ALA A 422 -0.35 14.84 22.58
N PRO A 423 -0.42 13.53 22.84
CA PRO A 423 -0.23 12.49 21.83
C PRO A 423 -1.24 12.57 20.67
N GLU A 424 -2.42 13.13 20.90
CA GLU A 424 -3.49 13.35 19.92
C GLU A 424 -3.22 14.52 18.94
N LEU A 425 -2.17 15.30 19.20
CA LEU A 425 -1.82 16.48 18.40
C LEU A 425 -0.45 16.31 17.72
N GLY A 426 -0.42 16.55 16.42
CA GLY A 426 0.79 16.84 15.67
C GLY A 426 1.07 18.34 15.58
N TYR A 427 2.25 18.70 15.08
CA TYR A 427 2.66 20.07 14.86
C TYR A 427 3.26 20.21 13.46
N ALA A 428 2.61 20.99 12.59
CA ALA A 428 3.19 21.32 11.28
C ALA A 428 4.37 22.27 11.46
N GLN A 429 5.56 21.89 11.03
CA GLN A 429 6.78 22.67 11.25
C GLN A 429 6.69 24.07 10.63
N GLU A 430 7.41 25.02 11.22
CA GLU A 430 7.60 26.35 10.62
C GLU A 430 8.73 26.30 9.59
N SER A 431 8.65 27.15 8.56
CA SER A 431 9.73 27.26 7.58
C SER A 431 11.01 27.73 8.25
N SER A 432 12.11 27.02 8.02
CA SER A 432 13.46 27.38 8.47
C SER A 432 14.35 27.75 7.26
N PRO A 433 15.51 28.38 7.47
CA PRO A 433 16.47 28.61 6.39
C PRO A 433 16.94 27.32 5.71
N GLU A 434 16.87 26.19 6.41
CA GLU A 434 17.25 24.87 5.90
C GLU A 434 16.14 24.24 5.07
N GLN A 435 14.88 24.43 5.48
CA GLN A 435 13.73 23.78 4.87
C GLN A 435 12.52 24.69 4.80
N TYR A 436 11.99 24.87 3.60
CA TYR A 436 10.71 25.51 3.40
C TYR A 436 9.57 24.54 3.70
N VAL A 437 8.66 24.96 4.57
CA VAL A 437 7.43 24.22 4.89
C VAL A 437 6.23 25.10 4.51
N PRO A 438 5.34 24.64 3.64
CA PRO A 438 4.14 25.40 3.27
C PRO A 438 3.20 25.50 4.47
N ASP A 439 2.33 26.52 4.48
CA ASP A 439 1.27 26.59 5.48
C ASP A 439 0.31 25.41 5.31
N VAL A 440 0.09 24.71 6.41
CA VAL A 440 -0.83 23.58 6.50
C VAL A 440 -2.06 24.04 7.28
N PHE A 441 -3.23 23.84 6.69
CA PHE A 441 -4.53 24.18 7.25
C PHE A 441 -5.38 22.93 7.38
N TYR A 442 -6.36 22.93 8.27
CA TYR A 442 -7.44 21.93 8.30
C TYR A 442 -8.79 22.63 8.38
N LYS A 443 -9.85 21.95 7.94
CA LYS A 443 -11.22 22.49 8.00
C LYS A 443 -12.04 21.73 9.01
N ASP A 444 -12.71 22.46 9.89
CA ASP A 444 -13.66 21.91 10.84
C ASP A 444 -15.02 22.62 10.72
N LYS A 445 -16.08 21.96 11.15
CA LYS A 445 -17.43 22.52 11.11
C LYS A 445 -17.74 23.25 12.42
N ASP A 446 -18.14 24.51 12.30
CA ASP A 446 -18.61 25.26 13.45
C ASP A 446 -19.98 24.76 13.96
N LYS A 447 -20.46 25.35 15.06
CA LYS A 447 -21.78 25.07 15.66
C LYS A 447 -22.96 25.32 14.72
N PHE A 448 -22.74 26.02 13.61
CA PHE A 448 -23.73 26.37 12.61
C PHE A 448 -23.57 25.55 11.32
N GLY A 449 -22.61 24.62 11.28
CA GLY A 449 -22.34 23.74 10.14
C GLY A 449 -21.51 24.38 9.02
N ASN A 450 -20.91 25.55 9.24
CA ASN A 450 -20.01 26.20 8.28
C ASN A 450 -18.59 25.65 8.42
N ASP A 451 -17.89 25.49 7.29
CA ASP A 451 -16.49 25.08 7.28
C ASP A 451 -15.57 26.26 7.66
N VAL A 452 -14.93 26.16 8.81
CA VAL A 452 -13.91 27.11 9.30
C VAL A 452 -12.54 26.52 9.07
N THR A 453 -11.61 27.32 8.56
CA THR A 453 -10.23 26.90 8.28
C THR A 453 -9.32 27.30 9.43
N PHE A 454 -8.59 26.34 9.98
CA PHE A 454 -7.65 26.50 11.09
C PHE A 454 -6.23 26.20 10.63
N LEU A 455 -5.24 26.86 11.24
CA LEU A 455 -3.83 26.55 11.02
C LEU A 455 -3.46 25.27 11.78
N ALA A 456 -2.73 24.35 11.14
CA ALA A 456 -2.33 23.04 11.67
C ALA A 456 -1.18 23.11 12.69
N ARG A 457 -1.24 24.08 13.60
CA ARG A 457 -0.26 24.36 14.67
C ARG A 457 -1.01 24.73 15.96
N PRO A 458 -1.54 23.74 16.71
CA PRO A 458 -1.41 22.29 16.56
C PRO A 458 -2.42 21.66 15.57
N LEU A 459 -2.13 20.42 15.15
CA LEU A 459 -2.92 19.63 14.21
C LEU A 459 -3.52 18.40 14.91
N PRO A 460 -4.86 18.24 14.97
CA PRO A 460 -5.46 16.99 15.42
C PRO A 460 -5.14 15.85 14.45
N VAL A 461 -4.60 14.74 14.97
CA VAL A 461 -4.16 13.59 14.15
C VAL A 461 -5.33 12.85 13.50
N GLU A 462 -6.56 13.02 14.00
CA GLU A 462 -7.77 12.42 13.42
C GLU A 462 -7.99 12.78 11.93
N TYR A 463 -7.52 13.93 11.48
CA TYR A 463 -7.59 14.31 10.06
C TYR A 463 -6.63 13.51 9.17
N LEU A 464 -5.64 12.87 9.77
CA LEU A 464 -4.60 12.11 9.11
C LEU A 464 -4.88 10.61 9.06
N ILE A 465 -5.79 10.12 9.90
CA ILE A 465 -6.06 8.69 10.10
C ILE A 465 -7.32 8.27 9.34
N ILE A 466 -7.31 7.04 8.84
CA ILE A 466 -8.42 6.37 8.16
C ILE A 466 -8.66 5.04 8.88
N ASP A 467 -9.90 4.76 9.25
CA ASP A 467 -10.28 3.54 9.95
C ASP A 467 -10.50 2.36 8.99
N ILE A 468 -9.95 1.20 9.37
CA ILE A 468 -10.06 -0.06 8.65
C ILE A 468 -10.61 -1.12 9.59
N THR A 469 -11.57 -1.88 9.08
CA THR A 469 -12.16 -2.97 9.85
C THR A 469 -11.19 -4.14 9.97
N THR A 470 -10.98 -4.63 11.20
CA THR A 470 -10.20 -5.85 11.45
C THR A 470 -11.14 -7.00 11.78
N THR A 471 -10.93 -8.16 11.16
CA THR A 471 -11.85 -9.30 11.24
C THR A 471 -11.11 -10.63 11.29
N PHE A 472 -11.83 -11.67 11.70
CA PHE A 472 -11.44 -13.07 11.56
C PHE A 472 -12.49 -13.77 10.68
N PRO A 473 -12.09 -14.69 9.79
CA PRO A 473 -13.04 -15.43 8.97
C PRO A 473 -13.91 -16.33 9.85
N LYS A 474 -15.15 -16.57 9.42
CA LYS A 474 -16.08 -17.47 10.12
C LYS A 474 -15.51 -18.89 10.22
N ASP A 475 -14.92 -19.36 9.13
CA ASP A 475 -14.18 -20.61 9.08
C ASP A 475 -12.67 -20.28 9.04
N PRO A 476 -11.90 -20.68 10.07
CA PRO A 476 -10.46 -20.42 10.11
C PRO A 476 -9.74 -20.94 8.88
N GLN A 477 -8.88 -20.11 8.32
CA GLN A 477 -8.01 -20.44 7.20
C GLN A 477 -6.59 -20.70 7.71
N TYR A 478 -5.87 -21.57 7.02
CA TYR A 478 -4.53 -21.98 7.39
C TYR A 478 -3.66 -22.06 6.15
N THR A 479 -2.90 -21.00 5.86
CA THR A 479 -1.77 -21.09 4.91
C THR A 479 -0.67 -21.98 5.48
N PHE A 480 -0.42 -21.86 6.79
CA PHE A 480 0.54 -22.68 7.53
C PHE A 480 -0.22 -23.69 8.38
N SER A 481 -0.02 -24.98 8.10
CA SER A 481 -0.80 -26.08 8.68
C SER A 481 -0.11 -26.77 9.86
N SER A 482 1.07 -26.27 10.28
CA SER A 482 1.79 -26.90 11.38
C SER A 482 1.00 -26.85 12.69
N THR A 483 0.87 -28.01 13.32
CA THR A 483 0.21 -28.17 14.63
C THR A 483 1.16 -27.85 15.78
N GLN A 484 2.47 -28.06 15.59
CA GLN A 484 3.50 -27.78 16.58
C GLN A 484 4.13 -26.42 16.28
N ARG A 485 4.52 -25.69 17.33
CA ARG A 485 5.00 -24.31 17.18
C ARG A 485 6.51 -24.26 17.25
N PHE A 486 7.14 -23.82 16.16
CA PHE A 486 8.55 -23.49 16.17
C PHE A 486 8.77 -22.15 16.92
N PRO A 487 9.87 -21.98 17.68
CA PRO A 487 10.18 -20.72 18.35
C PRO A 487 10.21 -19.54 17.37
N ILE A 488 9.64 -18.40 17.78
CA ILE A 488 9.64 -17.17 16.98
C ILE A 488 11.02 -16.50 17.11
N GLU A 489 11.48 -15.89 16.02
CA GLU A 489 12.74 -15.15 15.96
C GLU A 489 12.79 -13.95 16.94
N ASN A 490 14.01 -13.52 17.29
CA ASN A 490 14.26 -12.29 18.05
C ASN A 490 13.57 -12.24 19.42
N ARG A 491 13.39 -13.41 20.07
CA ARG A 491 12.80 -13.57 21.41
C ARG A 491 13.78 -14.13 22.44
N ASP A 492 15.07 -13.84 22.29
CA ASP A 492 16.13 -14.37 23.16
C ASP A 492 15.90 -14.06 24.65
N ILE A 493 15.25 -12.94 24.98
CA ILE A 493 14.90 -12.56 26.35
C ILE A 493 13.94 -13.55 27.04
N LEU A 494 13.19 -14.34 26.28
CA LEU A 494 12.29 -15.39 26.77
C LEU A 494 12.98 -16.75 26.84
N GLY A 495 14.24 -16.86 26.40
CA GLY A 495 14.91 -18.15 26.18
C GLY A 495 14.36 -18.91 24.96
N GLU A 496 13.55 -18.27 24.12
CA GLU A 496 13.05 -18.81 22.85
C GLU A 496 14.10 -18.56 21.75
N THR A 497 15.21 -19.29 21.80
CA THR A 497 16.29 -19.17 20.80
C THR A 497 16.02 -20.07 19.60
N GLN A 498 16.32 -19.58 18.39
CA GLN A 498 16.28 -20.40 17.18
C GLN A 498 17.66 -21.04 16.93
N ASP A 499 17.82 -22.29 17.37
CA ASP A 499 19.04 -23.06 17.18
C ASP A 499 18.75 -24.52 16.75
N PHE A 500 19.81 -25.27 16.41
CA PHE A 500 19.65 -26.68 16.01
C PHE A 500 19.11 -27.56 17.15
N HIS A 501 19.31 -27.18 18.41
CA HIS A 501 18.72 -27.88 19.54
C HIS A 501 17.19 -27.73 19.56
N SER A 502 16.70 -26.51 19.34
CA SER A 502 15.28 -26.22 19.21
C SER A 502 14.67 -26.89 17.98
N LEU A 503 15.40 -26.94 16.87
CA LEU A 503 14.98 -27.68 15.68
C LEU A 503 14.91 -29.19 15.94
N ALA A 504 15.91 -29.79 16.59
CA ALA A 504 15.90 -31.21 16.94
C ALA A 504 14.73 -31.56 17.87
N THR A 505 14.49 -30.71 18.87
CA THR A 505 13.37 -30.84 19.80
C THR A 505 12.03 -30.77 19.06
N TYR A 506 11.87 -29.77 18.18
CA TYR A 506 10.67 -29.60 17.34
C TYR A 506 10.42 -30.83 16.45
N LEU A 507 11.45 -31.32 15.74
CA LEU A 507 11.33 -32.49 14.87
C LEU A 507 11.00 -33.77 15.67
N SER A 508 11.55 -33.93 16.88
CA SER A 508 11.28 -35.09 17.74
C SER A 508 9.82 -35.15 18.22
N GLN A 509 9.19 -34.00 18.41
CA GLN A 509 7.79 -33.88 18.84
C GLN A 509 6.80 -34.18 17.70
N CYS A 510 7.27 -34.18 16.45
CA CYS A 510 6.45 -34.32 15.25
C CYS A 510 6.49 -35.71 14.62
N THR A 511 6.72 -36.77 15.40
CA THR A 511 6.95 -38.14 14.89
C THR A 511 5.75 -38.79 14.19
N SER A 512 4.53 -38.27 14.40
CA SER A 512 3.28 -38.84 13.87
C SER A 512 2.53 -37.95 12.86
N THR A 513 3.11 -36.81 12.44
CA THR A 513 2.50 -35.89 11.46
C THR A 513 3.12 -36.01 10.07
N SER A 514 2.34 -35.69 9.02
CA SER A 514 2.84 -35.59 7.64
C SER A 514 3.99 -34.58 7.60
N PHE A 515 5.08 -34.90 6.88
CA PHE A 515 6.26 -34.04 6.79
C PHE A 515 5.90 -32.63 6.29
N LEU A 516 4.94 -32.52 5.37
CA LEU A 516 4.42 -31.24 4.88
C LEU A 516 3.90 -30.36 6.04
N ASN A 517 3.13 -30.94 6.97
CA ASN A 517 2.61 -30.19 8.11
C ASN A 517 3.73 -29.74 9.05
N ILE A 518 4.78 -30.54 9.23
CA ILE A 518 5.93 -30.19 10.08
C ILE A 518 6.66 -28.96 9.53
N VAL A 519 6.87 -28.92 8.22
CA VAL A 519 7.61 -27.82 7.56
C VAL A 519 6.75 -26.61 7.21
N SER A 520 5.42 -26.74 7.33
CA SER A 520 4.44 -25.68 7.09
C SER A 520 4.31 -24.74 8.30
N ASP A 521 5.44 -24.20 8.77
CA ASP A 521 5.53 -23.12 9.75
C ASP A 521 6.45 -22.02 9.19
N PHE A 522 5.94 -20.78 9.16
CA PHE A 522 6.65 -19.64 8.58
C PHE A 522 8.00 -19.35 9.25
N HIS A 523 8.06 -19.43 10.58
CA HIS A 523 9.26 -19.13 11.36
C HIS A 523 10.31 -20.23 11.18
N LEU A 524 9.88 -21.48 11.04
CA LEU A 524 10.77 -22.58 10.70
C LEU A 524 11.38 -22.39 9.30
N LEU A 525 10.55 -22.08 8.29
CA LEU A 525 11.04 -21.84 6.93
C LEU A 525 12.04 -20.69 6.90
N LEU A 526 11.78 -19.64 7.67
CA LEU A 526 12.69 -18.52 7.79
C LEU A 526 14.01 -18.91 8.47
N PHE A 527 13.95 -19.70 9.54
CA PHE A 527 15.14 -20.22 10.22
C PHE A 527 16.02 -21.02 9.25
N LEU A 528 15.43 -21.91 8.43
CA LEU A 528 16.18 -22.72 7.47
C LEU A 528 16.94 -21.88 6.43
N VAL A 529 16.48 -20.67 6.12
CA VAL A 529 17.13 -19.79 5.13
C VAL A 529 18.12 -18.82 5.79
N THR A 530 17.79 -18.31 6.97
CA THR A 530 18.57 -17.27 7.66
C THR A 530 19.66 -17.83 8.56
N ASN A 531 19.67 -19.13 8.82
CA ASN A 531 20.68 -19.78 9.65
C ASN A 531 22.07 -19.73 8.98
N GLU A 532 23.03 -19.15 9.70
CA GLU A 532 24.40 -18.92 9.20
C GLU A 532 25.22 -20.20 9.05
N VAL A 533 24.87 -21.27 9.79
CA VAL A 533 25.60 -22.54 9.77
C VAL A 533 25.40 -23.28 8.46
N MET A 534 24.20 -23.23 7.90
CA MET A 534 23.85 -23.86 6.63
C MET A 534 22.75 -23.05 5.93
N PRO A 535 23.09 -21.97 5.21
CA PRO A 535 22.11 -21.15 4.53
C PRO A 535 21.53 -21.91 3.33
N LEU A 536 20.26 -22.30 3.41
CA LEU A 536 19.58 -23.06 2.35
C LEU A 536 18.88 -22.17 1.32
N ARG A 537 19.18 -20.87 1.28
CA ARG A 537 18.52 -19.87 0.42
C ARG A 537 18.37 -20.31 -1.05
N ASP A 538 19.41 -20.91 -1.62
CA ASP A 538 19.44 -21.30 -3.03
C ASP A 538 18.72 -22.62 -3.31
N SER A 539 18.58 -23.50 -2.31
CA SER A 539 18.03 -24.85 -2.48
C SER A 539 16.59 -24.99 -1.99
N ILE A 540 16.14 -24.11 -1.07
CA ILE A 540 14.83 -24.21 -0.42
C ILE A 540 13.63 -24.03 -1.36
N GLY A 541 13.84 -23.60 -2.62
CA GLY A 541 12.78 -23.32 -3.58
C GLY A 541 11.75 -24.46 -3.71
N LEU A 542 12.21 -25.71 -3.75
CA LEU A 542 11.32 -26.89 -3.81
C LEU A 542 10.44 -27.02 -2.57
N LEU A 543 10.96 -26.72 -1.38
CA LEU A 543 10.20 -26.78 -0.13
C LEU A 543 9.16 -25.66 -0.08
N LEU A 544 9.53 -24.44 -0.49
CA LEU A 544 8.60 -23.31 -0.55
C LEU A 544 7.46 -23.56 -1.54
N GLU A 545 7.75 -24.17 -2.71
CA GLU A 545 6.73 -24.56 -3.67
C GLU A 545 5.81 -25.66 -3.12
N ALA A 546 6.37 -26.63 -2.39
CA ALA A 546 5.59 -27.68 -1.72
C ALA A 546 4.61 -27.09 -0.70
N VAL A 547 5.06 -26.14 0.14
CA VAL A 547 4.20 -25.46 1.13
C VAL A 547 3.15 -24.60 0.41
N LYS A 548 3.54 -23.80 -0.58
CA LYS A 548 2.63 -22.93 -1.34
C LYS A 548 1.52 -23.69 -2.06
N THR A 549 1.84 -24.85 -2.65
CA THR A 549 0.87 -25.67 -3.40
C THR A 549 0.22 -26.76 -2.56
N SER A 550 0.59 -26.87 -1.27
CA SER A 550 0.19 -27.95 -0.37
C SER A 550 0.44 -29.35 -0.96
N ASN A 551 1.57 -29.53 -1.66
CA ASN A 551 1.90 -30.75 -2.38
C ASN A 551 2.83 -31.66 -1.55
N GLU A 552 2.30 -32.78 -1.08
CA GLU A 552 3.03 -33.74 -0.25
C GLU A 552 4.18 -34.44 -1.00
N ASP A 553 4.05 -34.68 -2.31
CA ASP A 553 5.08 -35.39 -3.09
C ASP A 553 6.36 -34.56 -3.21
N LEU A 554 6.21 -33.24 -3.41
CA LEU A 554 7.35 -32.32 -3.44
C LEU A 554 8.02 -32.24 -2.06
N ALA A 555 7.23 -32.22 -0.98
CA ALA A 555 7.76 -32.24 0.38
C ALA A 555 8.54 -33.55 0.68
N GLN A 556 8.04 -34.71 0.23
CA GLN A 556 8.74 -35.98 0.37
C GLN A 556 10.01 -36.05 -0.48
N THR A 557 10.00 -35.41 -1.65
CA THR A 557 11.20 -35.27 -2.50
C THR A 557 12.26 -34.44 -1.79
N TRP A 558 11.87 -33.32 -1.17
CA TRP A 558 12.76 -32.50 -0.35
C TRP A 558 13.32 -33.28 0.84
N LYS A 559 12.51 -34.08 1.54
CA LYS A 559 12.96 -34.91 2.67
C LYS A 559 14.08 -35.89 2.27
N LYS A 560 14.11 -36.35 1.02
CA LYS A 560 15.14 -37.27 0.49
C LYS A 560 16.40 -36.54 -0.01
N SER A 561 16.42 -35.21 0.06
CA SER A 561 17.56 -34.40 -0.42
C SER A 561 18.78 -34.51 0.50
N GLU A 562 19.97 -34.33 -0.07
CA GLU A 562 21.23 -34.31 0.70
C GLU A 562 21.25 -33.14 1.71
N GLN A 563 20.60 -32.03 1.37
CA GLN A 563 20.46 -30.87 2.24
C GLN A 563 19.69 -31.21 3.50
N TRP A 564 18.54 -31.88 3.36
CA TRP A 564 17.74 -32.30 4.52
C TRP A 564 18.45 -33.37 5.35
N ALA A 565 19.13 -34.34 4.71
CA ALA A 565 19.93 -35.34 5.41
C ALA A 565 21.04 -34.70 6.27
N THR A 566 21.66 -33.62 5.78
CA THR A 566 22.66 -32.85 6.54
C THR A 566 22.03 -32.18 7.77
N ILE A 567 20.83 -31.62 7.64
CA ILE A 567 20.09 -31.06 8.79
C ILE A 567 19.78 -32.15 9.82
N GLU A 568 19.27 -33.30 9.40
CA GLU A 568 18.98 -34.42 10.31
C GLU A 568 20.25 -34.89 11.04
N GLN A 569 21.38 -34.91 10.36
CA GLN A 569 22.68 -35.23 10.97
C GLN A 569 23.10 -34.18 12.01
N LEU A 570 22.96 -32.88 11.71
CA LEU A 570 23.25 -31.79 12.64
C LEU A 570 22.31 -31.80 13.86
N CYS A 571 21.02 -32.09 13.66
CA CYS A 571 20.07 -32.26 14.77
C CYS A 571 20.44 -33.46 15.64
N SER A 572 20.95 -34.54 15.04
CA SER A 572 21.36 -35.76 15.76
C SER A 572 22.63 -35.55 16.60
N THR A 573 23.58 -34.71 16.14
CA THR A 573 24.80 -34.41 16.91
C THR A 573 24.52 -33.50 18.10
N VAL A 574 23.58 -32.56 17.96
CA VAL A 574 23.19 -31.61 19.02
C VAL A 574 22.21 -32.24 20.02
N GLY A 575 21.33 -33.15 19.57
CA GLY A 575 20.42 -33.91 20.44
C GLY A 575 21.11 -34.99 21.31
N GLY A 576 22.42 -35.18 21.15
CA GLY A 576 23.21 -36.24 21.79
C GLY A 576 23.95 -35.87 23.07
N GLN A 577 23.80 -34.66 23.63
CA GLN A 577 24.43 -34.32 24.91
C GLN A 577 23.45 -34.50 26.09
N PRO A 578 23.56 -35.60 26.88
CA PRO A 578 23.28 -35.49 28.30
C PRO A 578 24.35 -34.58 28.90
N SER A 579 23.91 -33.63 29.73
CA SER A 579 24.78 -32.80 30.57
C SER A 579 25.70 -33.69 31.42
N SER A 580 26.93 -33.90 30.94
CA SER A 580 28.05 -34.35 31.77
C SER A 580 29.05 -33.21 31.85
N SER A 581 29.02 -32.54 33.00
CA SER A 581 30.05 -31.65 33.51
C SER A 581 31.45 -32.23 33.30
N LEU A 582 32.38 -31.32 32.96
CA LEU A 582 33.84 -31.45 33.05
C LEU A 582 34.29 -32.50 34.07
N ASP A 583 35.04 -33.51 33.62
CA ASP A 583 36.05 -34.13 34.49
C ASP A 583 37.29 -34.55 33.71
N TYR A 584 38.43 -34.09 34.20
CA TYR A 584 39.77 -34.38 33.69
C TYR A 584 40.13 -35.80 34.12
N GLY A 585 40.62 -36.62 33.18
CA GLY A 585 40.68 -38.07 33.36
C GLY A 585 41.67 -38.61 34.40
N ALA A 586 41.39 -39.84 34.85
CA ALA A 586 42.40 -40.83 35.25
C ALA A 586 41.83 -42.26 35.21
N MET A 587 42.37 -43.07 34.29
CA MET A 587 42.63 -44.52 34.33
C MET A 587 41.72 -45.50 35.12
N GLY A 588 41.06 -46.40 34.37
CA GLY A 588 41.19 -47.86 34.59
C GLY A 588 40.04 -48.63 35.27
N GLY A 589 39.34 -49.49 34.52
CA GLY A 589 38.54 -50.60 35.08
C GLY A 589 37.42 -51.11 34.15
N PRO A 590 37.18 -52.43 34.00
CA PRO A 590 36.32 -52.99 32.96
C PRO A 590 34.82 -53.01 33.28
N SER A 591 34.04 -53.01 32.20
CA SER A 591 32.57 -52.98 32.06
C SER A 591 31.77 -54.07 32.79
N VAL A 592 30.64 -53.68 33.40
CA VAL A 592 29.49 -54.55 33.81
C VAL A 592 28.17 -53.75 33.61
N PRO A 593 27.03 -54.37 33.21
CA PRO A 593 25.95 -53.70 32.47
C PRO A 593 24.91 -52.94 33.32
N ALA A 594 24.21 -52.02 32.64
CA ALA A 594 23.14 -51.19 33.16
C ALA A 594 21.93 -51.99 33.69
N SER A 595 21.56 -51.70 34.94
CA SER A 595 20.31 -52.13 35.57
C SER A 595 19.54 -50.89 36.01
N SER A 596 18.33 -50.74 35.48
CA SER A 596 17.37 -49.68 35.76
C SER A 596 17.04 -49.59 37.25
N SER A 597 17.34 -48.48 37.89
CA SER A 597 17.05 -48.25 39.30
C SER A 597 16.15 -47.02 39.43
N ALA A 598 14.90 -47.24 39.86
CA ALA A 598 13.95 -46.19 40.20
C ALA A 598 14.14 -45.77 41.67
N MET A 599 13.84 -44.50 41.99
CA MET A 599 13.80 -43.97 43.35
C MET A 599 12.91 -44.82 44.26
N TRP A 600 13.23 -44.90 45.55
CA TRP A 600 12.47 -45.70 46.52
C TRP A 600 12.13 -44.90 47.78
N SER A 601 10.90 -45.04 48.27
CA SER A 601 10.44 -44.37 49.50
C SER A 601 10.83 -45.17 50.75
N CYS A 602 11.43 -44.52 51.74
CA CYS A 602 11.76 -45.13 53.03
C CYS A 602 10.50 -45.52 53.80
N LEU A 603 10.41 -46.77 54.25
CA LEU A 603 9.27 -47.27 55.03
C LEU A 603 9.17 -46.66 56.44
N HIS A 604 10.25 -46.07 56.96
CA HIS A 604 10.29 -45.51 58.30
C HIS A 604 9.98 -44.01 58.36
N CYS A 605 10.53 -43.22 57.43
CA CYS A 605 10.37 -41.76 57.43
C CYS A 605 9.74 -41.20 56.15
N THR A 606 9.32 -42.05 55.21
CA THR A 606 8.67 -41.71 53.93
C THR A 606 9.51 -40.89 52.95
N PHE A 607 10.77 -40.61 53.26
CA PHE A 607 11.69 -39.89 52.37
C PHE A 607 11.99 -40.67 51.09
N MET A 608 11.98 -40.00 49.93
CA MET A 608 12.32 -40.60 48.64
C MET A 608 13.83 -40.60 48.42
N ASN A 609 14.44 -41.79 48.44
CA ASN A 609 15.87 -41.97 48.25
C ASN A 609 16.18 -42.21 46.78
N GLN A 610 17.35 -41.72 46.37
CA GLN A 610 17.88 -41.96 45.04
C GLN A 610 18.17 -43.46 44.81
N PRO A 611 18.07 -43.93 43.57
CA PRO A 611 18.40 -45.31 43.24
C PRO A 611 19.87 -45.64 43.54
N GLY A 612 20.12 -46.79 44.17
CA GLY A 612 21.46 -47.29 44.48
C GLY A 612 21.91 -47.09 45.94
N THR A 613 21.14 -46.36 46.75
CA THR A 613 21.37 -46.28 48.20
C THR A 613 20.61 -47.38 48.94
N GLU A 614 21.33 -48.19 49.73
CA GLU A 614 20.74 -49.25 50.57
C GLU A 614 20.22 -48.73 51.92
N HIS A 615 20.60 -47.51 52.30
CA HIS A 615 20.18 -46.84 53.53
C HIS A 615 19.50 -45.52 53.17
N CYS A 616 18.50 -45.13 53.96
CA CYS A 616 17.81 -43.86 53.77
C CYS A 616 18.72 -42.69 54.16
N GLU A 617 18.81 -41.68 53.30
CA GLU A 617 19.65 -40.49 53.52
C GLU A 617 19.23 -39.67 54.74
N MET A 618 17.95 -39.75 55.15
CA MET A 618 17.43 -38.95 56.27
C MET A 618 17.46 -39.63 57.63
N CYS A 619 17.26 -40.95 57.69
CA CYS A 619 17.26 -41.66 58.96
C CYS A 619 18.38 -42.70 59.10
N SER A 620 19.19 -42.88 58.06
CA SER A 620 20.29 -43.85 57.99
C SER A 620 19.88 -45.32 58.21
N LEU A 621 18.57 -45.62 58.15
CA LEU A 621 18.04 -46.97 58.27
C LEU A 621 18.04 -47.69 56.92
N PRO A 622 18.26 -49.02 56.89
CA PRO A 622 18.29 -49.80 55.66
C PRO A 622 16.93 -49.81 54.93
N ARG A 623 16.97 -50.15 53.65
CA ARG A 623 15.81 -50.21 52.75
C ARG A 623 14.79 -51.30 53.10
N SER A 624 15.21 -52.35 53.81
CA SER A 624 14.39 -53.49 54.24
C SER A 624 14.05 -53.44 55.72
#